data_AF-A0A1B6F0B8-F1
#
_entry.id   AF-A0A1B6F0B8-F1
#
_cell.length_a   1.000
_cell.length_b   1.000
_cell.length_c   1.000
_cell.angle_alpha   90.00
_cell.angle_beta   90.00
_cell.angle_gamma   90.00
#
_symmetry.space_group_name_H-M   'P 1'
#
loop_
_entity.id
_entity.type
_entity.pdbx_description
1 polymer ?
#
loop_
_entity_poly.entity_id
_entity_poly.type
_entity_poly.pdbx_seq_one_letter_code
_entity_poly.pdbx_strand_id
1 'polypeptide(L)'
;MFTDPVNSDMKTAMRAAVYYLREKYGLPVKQVSVQGLENIVSLSTLIMLRMNGIPNVYQRHQDNPDEWNSVLYTIGKRLLGLTTSSTTCLLYAPLKALVDSIPDEEFSKLLKKKELLMRQFQDLLGE
;
A
#
# COMPACT_ATOMS: atom_id res chain seq x y z
N MET A 1 -9.38 -6.29 9.07
CA MET A 1 -8.33 -6.71 10.02
C MET A 1 -7.61 -7.89 9.37
N PHE A 2 -6.59 -7.61 8.54
CA PHE A 2 -5.89 -8.62 7.71
C PHE A 2 -4.38 -8.46 7.85
N THR A 3 -3.89 -8.54 9.08
CA THR A 3 -2.47 -8.74 9.34
C THR A 3 -2.36 -9.88 10.33
N ASP A 4 -1.95 -11.04 9.83
CA ASP A 4 -1.58 -12.14 10.71
C ASP A 4 -0.49 -11.67 11.68
N PRO A 5 -0.54 -12.11 12.94
CA PRO A 5 0.51 -11.78 13.89
C PRO A 5 1.86 -12.24 13.34
N VAL A 6 2.88 -11.39 13.47
CA VAL A 6 4.25 -11.71 13.04
C VAL A 6 4.64 -13.10 13.56
N ASN A 7 5.05 -13.98 12.64
CA ASN A 7 5.39 -15.38 12.89
C ASN A 7 6.39 -15.49 14.07
N SER A 8 6.17 -16.45 14.96
CA SER A 8 7.02 -16.71 16.13
C SER A 8 8.48 -16.95 15.74
N ASP A 9 8.73 -17.59 14.61
CA ASP A 9 10.08 -17.92 14.15
C ASP A 9 10.85 -16.66 13.76
N MET A 10 10.16 -15.71 13.10
CA MET A 10 10.74 -14.41 12.78
C MET A 10 11.08 -13.63 14.06
N LYS A 11 10.20 -13.65 15.06
CA LYS A 11 10.48 -12.99 16.36
C LYS A 11 11.69 -13.62 17.05
N THR A 12 11.81 -14.94 17.01
CA THR A 12 12.94 -15.68 17.59
C THR A 12 14.24 -15.35 16.85
N ALA A 13 14.23 -15.35 15.52
CA ALA A 13 15.38 -14.98 14.70
C ALA A 13 15.84 -13.53 14.96
N MET A 14 14.90 -12.58 15.05
CA MET A 14 15.22 -11.20 15.41
C MET A 14 15.85 -11.08 16.79
N ARG A 15 15.30 -11.79 17.80
CA ARG A 15 15.88 -11.80 19.16
C ARG A 15 17.28 -12.39 19.17
N ALA A 16 17.53 -13.46 18.42
CA ALA A 16 18.85 -14.07 18.30
C ALA A 16 19.85 -13.10 17.64
N ALA A 17 19.45 -12.40 16.58
CA ALA A 17 20.28 -11.38 15.93
C ALA A 17 20.60 -10.21 16.88
N VAL A 18 19.61 -9.72 17.63
CA VAL A 18 19.81 -8.67 18.65
C VAL A 18 20.79 -9.13 19.74
N TYR A 19 20.64 -10.36 20.22
CA TYR A 19 21.51 -10.95 21.22
C TYR A 19 22.95 -11.04 20.70
N TYR A 20 23.15 -11.54 19.48
CA TYR A 20 24.46 -11.67 18.86
C TYR A 20 25.15 -10.31 18.60
N LEU A 21 24.39 -9.30 18.15
CA LEU A 21 24.91 -7.94 17.98
C LEU A 21 25.37 -7.32 19.31
N ARG A 22 24.62 -7.57 20.39
CA ARG A 22 24.99 -7.11 21.73
C ARG A 22 26.21 -7.85 22.28
N GLU A 23 26.25 -9.18 22.19
CA GLU A 23 27.31 -10.00 22.78
C GLU A 23 28.64 -9.86 22.02
N LYS A 24 28.60 -9.94 20.69
CA LYS A 24 29.82 -9.96 19.87
C LYS A 24 30.39 -8.58 19.57
N TYR A 25 29.52 -7.57 19.40
CA TYR A 25 29.93 -6.24 18.97
C TYR A 25 29.67 -5.15 20.03
N GLY A 26 29.08 -5.50 21.18
CA GLY A 26 28.76 -4.52 22.22
C GLY A 26 27.72 -3.48 21.79
N LEU A 27 27.01 -3.70 20.67
CA LEU A 27 26.09 -2.72 20.09
C LEU A 27 24.73 -2.78 20.79
N PRO A 28 24.30 -1.72 21.48
CA PRO A 28 22.98 -1.69 22.11
C PRO A 28 21.91 -1.48 21.02
N VAL A 29 21.16 -2.54 20.69
CA VAL A 29 19.98 -2.42 19.83
C VAL A 29 18.83 -1.78 20.61
N LYS A 30 18.26 -0.70 20.08
CA LYS A 30 17.11 -0.01 20.67
C LYS A 30 15.86 -0.25 19.81
N GLN A 31 14.79 -0.73 20.42
CA GLN A 31 13.49 -0.75 19.76
C GLN A 31 12.97 0.68 19.63
N VAL A 32 12.59 1.07 18.42
CA VAL A 32 12.03 2.39 18.14
C VAL A 32 10.57 2.24 17.76
N SER A 33 9.72 3.06 18.38
CA SER A 33 8.31 3.18 18.00
C SER A 33 8.15 4.36 17.06
N VAL A 34 7.96 4.09 15.76
CA VAL A 34 7.66 5.13 14.77
C VAL A 34 6.18 5.48 14.89
N GLN A 35 5.88 6.66 15.43
CA GLN A 35 4.51 7.16 15.51
C GLN A 35 3.94 7.34 14.11
N GLY A 36 2.73 6.83 13.86
CA GLY A 36 2.09 6.89 12.54
C GLY A 36 2.27 5.65 11.67
N LEU A 37 3.12 4.69 12.07
CA LEU A 37 3.28 3.43 11.35
C LEU A 37 2.01 2.56 11.35
N GLU A 38 1.19 2.66 12.41
CA GLU A 38 -0.05 1.90 12.55
C GLU A 38 -1.02 2.13 11.38
N ASN A 39 -1.00 3.33 10.80
CA ASN A 39 -1.85 3.71 9.68
C ASN A 39 -1.11 3.70 8.33
N ILE A 40 0.10 3.12 8.27
CA ILE A 40 0.92 3.16 7.05
C ILE A 40 0.25 2.40 5.90
N VAL A 41 -0.42 1.29 6.20
CA VAL A 41 -1.12 0.47 5.19
C VAL A 41 -2.27 1.25 4.59
N SER A 42 -3.09 1.90 5.43
CA SER A 42 -4.19 2.75 4.96
C SER A 42 -3.69 3.95 4.15
N LEU A 43 -2.62 4.61 4.62
CA LEU A 43 -2.01 5.74 3.91
C LEU A 43 -1.50 5.31 2.53
N SER A 44 -0.76 4.20 2.48
CA SER A 44 -0.21 3.65 1.24
C SER A 44 -1.32 3.25 0.26
N THR A 45 -2.38 2.61 0.77
CA THR A 45 -3.53 2.18 -0.03
C THR A 45 -4.25 3.37 -0.67
N LEU A 46 -4.50 4.44 0.09
CA LEU A 46 -5.14 5.66 -0.43
C LEU A 46 -4.26 6.35 -1.48
N ILE A 47 -2.95 6.43 -1.23
CA ILE A 47 -2.01 7.01 -2.20
C ILE A 47 -1.99 6.18 -3.49
N MET A 48 -1.88 4.85 -3.39
CA MET A 48 -1.86 3.94 -4.54
C MET A 48 -3.16 4.00 -5.35
N LEU A 49 -4.32 4.05 -4.70
CA LEU A 49 -5.61 4.12 -5.39
C LEU A 49 -5.77 5.39 -6.24
N ARG A 50 -5.22 6.52 -5.79
CA ARG A 50 -5.26 7.79 -6.54
C ARG A 50 -4.21 7.89 -7.65
N MET A 51 -3.25 6.96 -7.72
CA MET A 51 -2.25 7.01 -8.79
C MET A 51 -2.88 6.77 -10.16
N ASN A 52 -2.48 7.57 -11.15
CA ASN A 52 -2.85 7.38 -12.55
C ASN A 52 -1.83 6.47 -13.25
N GLY A 53 -2.19 5.96 -14.43
CA GLY A 53 -1.32 5.05 -15.18
C GLY A 53 -1.23 3.61 -14.67
N ILE A 54 -2.06 3.20 -13.69
CA ILE A 54 -2.08 1.82 -13.21
C ILE A 54 -2.97 0.95 -14.12
N PRO A 55 -2.42 -0.10 -14.75
CA PRO A 55 -3.21 -1.03 -15.57
C PRO A 55 -4.34 -1.64 -14.75
N ASN A 56 -5.56 -1.58 -15.29
CA ASN A 56 -6.75 -2.04 -14.58
C ASN A 56 -7.74 -2.70 -15.55
N VAL A 57 -8.70 -3.45 -15.00
CA VAL A 57 -9.68 -4.22 -15.80
C VAL A 57 -10.66 -3.36 -16.60
N TYR A 58 -10.71 -2.05 -16.31
CA TYR A 58 -11.53 -1.08 -17.02
C TYR A 58 -10.77 -0.35 -18.12
N GLN A 59 -9.46 -0.59 -18.31
CA GLN A 59 -8.69 0.09 -19.36
C GLN A 59 -9.22 -0.25 -20.76
N ARG A 60 -9.33 0.76 -21.62
CA ARG A 60 -9.81 0.59 -23.00
C ARG A 60 -8.75 -0.03 -23.90
N HIS A 61 -7.50 0.39 -23.73
CA HIS A 61 -6.34 -0.06 -24.50
C HIS A 61 -5.20 -0.44 -23.56
N GLN A 62 -4.41 -1.46 -23.92
CA GLN A 62 -3.29 -1.95 -23.11
C GLN A 62 -2.14 -0.93 -23.04
N ASP A 63 -2.03 -0.07 -24.05
CA ASP A 63 -0.99 0.97 -24.15
C ASP A 63 -1.39 2.31 -23.51
N ASN A 64 -2.67 2.48 -23.13
CA ASN A 64 -3.17 3.71 -22.52
C ASN A 64 -4.02 3.41 -21.26
N PRO A 65 -3.39 3.22 -20.09
CA PRO A 65 -4.07 2.90 -18.84
C PRO A 65 -4.97 4.02 -18.29
N ASP A 66 -4.89 5.24 -18.84
CA ASP A 66 -5.69 6.39 -18.42
C ASP A 66 -7.06 6.45 -19.10
N GLU A 67 -7.28 5.70 -20.19
CA GLU A 67 -8.57 5.68 -20.88
C GLU A 67 -9.47 4.57 -20.32
N TRP A 68 -10.57 4.97 -19.68
CA TRP A 68 -11.50 4.04 -19.02
C TRP A 68 -12.62 3.64 -19.96
N ASN A 69 -12.93 2.35 -19.94
CA ASN A 69 -14.11 1.77 -20.56
C ASN A 69 -15.28 1.78 -19.57
N SER A 70 -16.49 1.64 -20.08
CA SER A 70 -17.69 1.66 -19.23
C SER A 70 -17.66 0.52 -18.21
N VAL A 71 -17.95 0.86 -16.94
CA VAL A 71 -18.06 -0.11 -15.85
C VAL A 71 -19.16 -1.14 -16.16
N LEU A 72 -20.28 -0.68 -16.72
CA LEU A 72 -21.39 -1.54 -17.14
C LEU A 72 -20.99 -2.51 -18.26
N TYR A 73 -20.16 -2.06 -19.20
CA TYR A 73 -19.64 -2.91 -20.27
C TYR A 73 -18.74 -4.04 -19.72
N THR A 74 -17.91 -3.72 -18.74
CA THR A 74 -17.01 -4.69 -18.09
C THR A 74 -17.78 -5.68 -17.20
N ILE A 75 -18.82 -5.21 -16.50
CA ILE A 75 -19.75 -6.09 -15.75
C ILE A 75 -20.53 -6.99 -16.71
N GLY A 76 -21.03 -6.45 -17.82
CA GLY A 76 -21.72 -7.21 -18.86
C GLY A 76 -20.84 -8.32 -19.44
N LYS A 77 -19.56 -8.02 -19.74
CA LYS A 77 -18.58 -9.05 -20.15
C LYS A 77 -18.45 -10.17 -19.13
N ARG A 78 -18.48 -9.85 -17.83
CA ARG A 78 -18.42 -10.87 -16.78
C ARG A 78 -19.66 -11.75 -16.73
N LEU A 79 -20.85 -11.16 -16.83
CA LEU A 79 -22.10 -11.91 -16.86
C LEU A 79 -22.18 -12.84 -18.08
N LEU A 80 -21.58 -12.44 -19.19
CA LEU A 80 -21.46 -13.24 -20.42
C LEU A 80 -20.28 -14.23 -20.40
N GLY A 81 -19.49 -14.30 -19.33
CA GLY A 81 -18.31 -15.18 -19.23
C GLY A 81 -17.14 -14.79 -20.14
N LEU A 82 -17.16 -13.59 -20.72
CA LEU A 82 -16.17 -13.09 -21.68
C LEU A 82 -14.93 -12.46 -21.02
N THR A 83 -14.80 -12.56 -19.70
CA THR A 83 -13.63 -12.07 -18.95
C THR A 83 -13.28 -13.01 -17.80
N THR A 84 -11.98 -13.26 -17.63
CA THR A 84 -11.40 -14.06 -16.55
C THR A 84 -11.10 -13.24 -15.29
N SER A 85 -11.42 -11.94 -15.31
CA SER A 85 -11.12 -11.02 -14.21
C SER A 85 -11.78 -11.45 -12.90
N SER A 86 -11.08 -11.30 -11.76
CA SER A 86 -11.63 -11.62 -10.44
C SER A 86 -12.71 -10.62 -9.99
N THR A 87 -13.66 -11.03 -9.15
CA THR A 87 -14.74 -10.15 -8.64
C THR A 87 -14.18 -8.97 -7.85
N THR A 88 -13.06 -9.20 -7.16
CA THR A 88 -12.30 -8.14 -6.48
C THR A 88 -11.78 -7.08 -7.44
N CYS A 89 -11.44 -7.42 -8.68
CA CYS A 89 -11.02 -6.44 -9.69
C CYS A 89 -12.17 -5.52 -10.10
N LEU A 90 -13.42 -5.98 -10.04
CA LEU A 90 -14.57 -5.13 -10.34
C LEU A 90 -14.78 -4.05 -9.26
N LEU A 91 -14.48 -4.36 -8.00
CA LEU A 91 -14.55 -3.39 -6.91
C LEU A 91 -13.51 -2.26 -7.02
N TYR A 92 -12.53 -2.38 -7.90
CA TYR A 92 -11.53 -1.34 -8.12
C TYR A 92 -12.14 -0.01 -8.58
N ALA A 93 -13.05 -0.03 -9.55
CA ALA A 93 -13.66 1.21 -10.08
C ALA A 93 -14.40 2.02 -9.00
N PRO A 94 -15.32 1.46 -8.20
CA PRO A 94 -15.98 2.23 -7.15
C PRO A 94 -15.01 2.68 -6.06
N LEU A 95 -14.02 1.87 -5.68
CA LEU A 95 -13.00 2.28 -4.70
C LEU A 95 -12.15 3.45 -5.23
N LYS A 96 -11.72 3.39 -6.48
CA LYS A 96 -10.95 4.45 -7.12
C LYS A 96 -11.78 5.74 -7.25
N ALA A 97 -13.03 5.66 -7.69
CA ALA A 97 -13.92 6.81 -7.75
C ALA A 97 -14.12 7.50 -6.38
N LEU A 98 -14.23 6.72 -5.30
CA LEU A 98 -14.30 7.27 -3.95
C LEU A 98 -13.01 7.99 -3.55
N VAL A 99 -11.84 7.42 -3.85
CA VAL A 99 -10.55 8.06 -3.53
C VAL A 99 -10.27 9.29 -4.41
N ASP A 100 -10.65 9.24 -5.68
CA ASP A 100 -10.52 10.37 -6.62
C ASP A 100 -11.43 11.54 -6.24
N SER A 101 -12.54 11.27 -5.54
CA SER A 101 -13.43 12.33 -5.01
C SER A 101 -12.84 13.12 -3.83
N ILE A 102 -11.75 12.65 -3.22
CA ILE A 102 -11.09 13.35 -2.11
C ILE A 102 -10.48 14.67 -2.64
N PRO A 103 -10.61 15.80 -1.95
CA PRO A 103 -10.02 17.07 -2.39
C PRO A 103 -8.48 17.00 -2.51
N ASP A 104 -7.92 17.69 -3.49
CA ASP A 104 -6.45 17.72 -3.71
C ASP A 104 -5.68 18.26 -2.50
N GLU A 105 -6.27 19.18 -1.73
CA GLU A 105 -5.68 19.70 -0.50
C GLU A 105 -5.50 18.59 0.56
N GLU A 106 -6.52 17.74 0.72
CA GLU A 106 -6.46 16.60 1.65
C GLU A 106 -5.48 15.54 1.16
N PHE A 107 -5.47 15.27 -0.15
CA PHE A 107 -4.50 14.36 -0.73
C PHE A 107 -3.05 14.85 -0.55
N SER A 108 -2.82 16.15 -0.71
CA SER A 108 -1.52 16.77 -0.45
C SER A 108 -1.08 16.62 1.01
N LYS A 109 -2.03 16.66 1.96
CA LYS A 109 -1.73 16.36 3.38
C LYS A 109 -1.30 14.90 3.58
N LEU A 110 -1.88 13.96 2.84
CA LEU A 110 -1.47 12.54 2.88
C LEU A 110 -0.06 12.35 2.32
N LEU A 111 0.28 13.02 1.21
CA LEU A 111 1.63 12.99 0.65
C LEU A 111 2.68 13.58 1.61
N LYS A 112 2.37 14.70 2.27
CA LYS A 112 3.25 15.27 3.31
C LYS A 112 3.46 14.32 4.48
N LYS A 113 2.42 13.59 4.91
CA LYS A 113 2.54 12.56 5.96
C LYS A 113 3.44 11.40 5.50
N LYS A 114 3.33 10.96 4.25
CA LYS A 114 4.23 9.96 3.65
C LYS A 114 5.68 10.42 3.71
N GLU A 115 5.97 11.64 3.25
CA GLU A 115 7.32 12.20 3.24
C GLU A 115 7.91 12.29 4.65
N LEU A 116 7.11 12.75 5.62
CA LEU A 116 7.54 12.84 7.01
C LEU A 116 7.88 11.46 7.59
N LEU A 117 7.05 10.44 7.35
CA LEU A 117 7.33 9.06 7.74
C LEU A 117 8.61 8.53 7.09
N MET A 118 8.82 8.79 5.79
CA MET A 118 10.03 8.38 5.08
C MET A 118 11.28 9.04 5.66
N ARG A 119 11.23 10.33 5.98
CA ARG A 119 12.35 11.04 6.62
C ARG A 119 12.66 10.47 7.99
N GLN A 120 11.63 10.21 8.81
CA GLN A 120 11.83 9.55 10.11
C GLN A 120 12.50 8.17 9.96
N PHE A 121 12.16 7.42 8.91
CA PHE A 121 12.84 6.15 8.62
C PHE A 121 14.31 6.34 8.22
N GLN A 122 14.61 7.32 7.37
CA GLN A 122 15.99 7.65 6.99
C GLN A 122 16.81 8.07 8.21
N ASP A 123 16.29 8.97 9.05
CA ASP A 123 16.95 9.43 10.27
C ASP A 123 17.24 8.28 11.25
N LEU A 124 16.34 7.29 11.33
CA LEU A 124 16.49 6.13 12.23
C LEU A 124 17.44 5.07 11.69
N LEU A 125 17.49 4.88 10.37
CA LEU A 125 18.40 3.95 9.73
C LEU A 125 19.83 4.52 9.64
N GLY A 126 19.97 5.85 9.78
CA GLY A 126 21.21 6.57 9.59
C GLY A 126 21.58 6.57 8.11
N GLU A 127 21.39 7.69 7.43
CA GLU A 127 22.15 7.96 6.20
C GLU A 127 23.65 8.09 6.51
#